data_AF-A0A9X5V9F9-F1
#
_entry.id   AF-A0A9X5V9F9-F1
#
_cell.length_a   1.000
_cell.length_b   1.000
_cell.length_c   1.000
_cell.angle_alpha   90.00
_cell.angle_beta   90.00
_cell.angle_gamma   90.00
#
_symmetry.space_group_name_H-M   'P 1'
#
loop_
_entity.id
_entity.type
_entity.pdbx_description
1 polymer ?
#
loop_
_entity_poly.entity_id
_entity_poly.type
_entity_poly.pdbx_seq_one_letter_code
_entity_poly.pdbx_strand_id
1 'polypeptide(L)'
;MLSLSLQPTSLLTKVNSNPNVNGAIRTDSWNKVKNKFSGSGNWKNTGSMENQYYCHVDTAQRFKTPWNLEPHRPNVGYTQTVKKLCNP
;
A
#
# COMPACT_ATOMS: atom_id res chain seq x y z
N MET A 1 -16.42 -5.07 7.63
CA MET A 1 -15.18 -5.76 7.25
C MET A 1 -14.01 -4.86 7.65
N LEU A 2 -12.92 -5.41 8.20
CA LEU A 2 -11.84 -4.60 8.79
C LEU A 2 -10.85 -4.10 7.72
N SER A 3 -10.50 -2.81 7.80
CA SER A 3 -9.55 -2.13 6.92
C SER A 3 -8.68 -1.15 7.70
N LEU A 4 -7.43 -1.02 7.30
CA LEU A 4 -6.52 0.07 7.70
C LEU A 4 -6.58 1.15 6.63
N SER A 5 -7.18 2.30 6.95
CA SER A 5 -7.29 3.45 6.05
C SER A 5 -6.13 4.42 6.24
N LEU A 6 -5.35 4.65 5.18
CA LEU A 6 -4.19 5.54 5.17
C LEU A 6 -4.48 6.79 4.32
N GLN A 7 -4.12 7.96 4.84
CA GLN A 7 -4.14 9.21 4.06
C GLN A 7 -2.72 9.49 3.54
N PRO A 8 -2.47 9.37 2.22
CA PRO A 8 -1.15 9.61 1.67
C PRO A 8 -0.83 11.10 1.65
N THR A 9 0.45 11.42 1.77
CA THR A 9 0.95 12.79 1.56
C THR A 9 1.20 13.05 0.08
N SER A 10 1.43 14.32 -0.28
CA SER A 10 1.83 14.70 -1.63
C SER A 10 3.12 14.02 -2.10
N LEU A 11 4.03 13.68 -1.18
CA LEU A 11 5.27 12.95 -1.47
C LEU A 11 5.00 11.58 -2.10
N LEU A 12 3.94 10.91 -1.68
CA LEU A 12 3.56 9.57 -2.15
C LEU A 12 2.61 9.59 -3.36
N THR A 13 2.04 10.75 -3.68
CA THR A 13 1.06 10.91 -4.77
C THR A 13 1.57 11.75 -5.94
N LYS A 14 2.77 12.36 -5.81
CA LYS A 14 3.47 13.06 -6.89
C LYS A 14 4.74 12.29 -7.26
N VAL A 15 4.74 11.70 -8.45
CA VAL A 15 5.88 10.96 -8.99
C VAL A 15 7.07 11.89 -9.18
N ASN A 16 8.22 11.53 -8.60
CA ASN A 16 9.49 12.21 -8.85
C ASN A 16 10.02 11.79 -10.23
N SER A 17 10.71 12.70 -10.93
CA SER A 17 11.33 12.38 -12.22
C SER A 17 12.43 11.31 -12.11
N ASN A 18 13.03 11.15 -10.93
CA ASN A 18 13.99 10.11 -10.63
C ASN A 18 13.29 8.84 -10.12
N PRO A 19 13.28 7.72 -10.88
CA PRO A 19 12.62 6.49 -10.46
C PRO A 19 13.25 5.85 -9.22
N ASN A 20 14.54 6.09 -8.96
CA ASN A 20 15.22 5.57 -7.76
C ASN A 20 14.67 6.24 -6.50
N VAL A 21 14.33 7.54 -6.58
CA VAL A 21 13.71 8.27 -5.47
C VAL A 21 12.31 7.72 -5.20
N ASN A 22 11.52 7.43 -6.23
CA ASN A 22 10.19 6.83 -6.08
C ASN A 22 10.27 5.45 -5.40
N GLY A 23 11.22 4.60 -5.81
CA GLY A 23 11.44 3.29 -5.21
C GLY A 23 11.86 3.37 -3.73
N ALA A 24 12.75 4.31 -3.40
CA ALA A 24 13.19 4.55 -2.03
C ALA A 24 12.04 5.04 -1.14
N ILE A 25 11.27 6.03 -1.59
CA ILE A 25 10.10 6.56 -0.88
C ILE A 25 9.07 5.45 -0.66
N ARG A 26 8.74 4.65 -1.70
CA ARG A 26 7.77 3.55 -1.62
C ARG A 26 8.16 2.52 -0.54
N THR A 27 9.44 2.16 -0.50
CA THR A 27 9.97 1.17 0.44
C THR A 27 10.00 1.73 1.88
N ASP A 28 10.51 2.94 2.05
CA ASP A 28 10.55 3.63 3.36
C ASP A 28 9.15 3.83 3.94
N SER A 29 8.20 4.26 3.12
CA SER A 29 6.83 4.53 3.57
C SER A 29 6.07 3.25 3.95
N TRP A 30 6.29 2.14 3.22
CA TRP A 30 5.76 0.84 3.63
C TRP A 30 6.36 0.38 4.96
N ASN A 31 7.67 0.51 5.16
CA ASN A 31 8.31 0.16 6.42
C ASN A 31 7.71 0.94 7.60
N LYS A 32 7.38 2.23 7.40
CA LYS A 32 6.69 3.04 8.42
C LYS A 32 5.28 2.51 8.73
N VAL A 33 4.50 2.12 7.72
CA VAL A 33 3.18 1.51 7.90
C VAL A 33 3.31 0.21 8.68
N LYS A 34 4.19 -0.70 8.24
CA LYS A 34 4.43 -1.99 8.88
C LYS A 34 4.85 -1.79 10.34
N ASN A 35 5.90 -1.00 10.61
CA ASN A 35 6.41 -0.75 11.95
C ASN A 35 5.35 -0.18 12.90
N LYS A 36 4.46 0.68 12.39
CA LYS A 36 3.41 1.31 13.20
C LYS A 36 2.24 0.38 13.50
N PHE A 37 1.84 -0.48 12.56
CA PHE A 37 0.56 -1.19 12.63
C PHE A 37 0.68 -2.72 12.79
N SER A 38 1.86 -3.31 12.54
CA SER A 38 2.01 -4.78 12.55
C SER A 38 1.91 -5.42 13.93
N GLY A 39 1.98 -4.64 15.02
CA GLY A 39 1.73 -5.13 16.37
C GLY A 39 0.25 -5.33 16.72
N SER A 40 -0.68 -4.92 15.85
CA SER A 40 -2.11 -5.10 16.08
C SER A 40 -2.53 -6.56 15.92
N GLY A 41 -3.39 -7.08 16.80
CA GLY A 41 -4.00 -8.42 16.62
C GLY A 41 -4.86 -8.56 15.36
N ASN A 42 -5.18 -7.43 14.72
CA ASN A 42 -5.87 -7.37 13.44
C ASN A 42 -4.95 -7.49 12.22
N TRP A 43 -3.63 -7.48 12.41
CA TRP A 43 -2.65 -7.62 11.35
C TRP A 43 -2.46 -9.11 11.00
N LYS A 44 -2.87 -9.54 9.81
CA LYS A 44 -2.85 -10.98 9.44
C LYS A 44 -2.09 -11.33 8.17
N ASN A 45 -2.14 -10.49 7.14
CA ASN A 45 -1.53 -10.81 5.84
C ASN A 45 -0.57 -9.71 5.36
N THR A 46 0.63 -9.64 5.96
CA THR A 46 1.68 -8.65 5.63
C THR A 46 1.94 -8.57 4.13
N GLY A 47 2.13 -9.71 3.45
CA GLY A 47 2.46 -9.73 2.03
C GLY A 47 1.32 -9.25 1.14
N SER A 48 0.06 -9.58 1.47
CA SER A 48 -1.09 -9.01 0.76
C SER A 48 -1.19 -7.50 1.00
N MET A 49 -1.08 -7.06 2.25
CA MET A 49 -1.16 -5.64 2.60
C MET A 49 -0.04 -4.82 1.94
N GLU A 50 1.17 -5.37 1.79
CA GLU A 50 2.26 -4.74 1.06
C GLU A 50 1.91 -4.56 -0.42
N ASN A 51 1.40 -5.60 -1.08
CA ASN A 51 0.99 -5.52 -2.48
C ASN A 51 -0.14 -4.52 -2.69
N GLN A 52 -1.12 -4.50 -1.78
CA GLN A 52 -2.21 -3.52 -1.79
C GLN A 52 -1.64 -2.09 -1.66
N TYR A 53 -0.73 -1.88 -0.71
CA TYR A 53 -0.08 -0.60 -0.47
C TYR A 53 0.73 -0.12 -1.68
N TYR A 54 1.60 -0.97 -2.24
CA TYR A 54 2.38 -0.62 -3.43
C TYR A 54 1.47 -0.33 -4.63
N CYS A 55 0.38 -1.08 -4.82
CA CYS A 55 -0.57 -0.77 -5.88
C CYS A 55 -1.19 0.62 -5.70
N HIS A 56 -1.53 1.01 -4.47
CA HIS A 56 -2.01 2.37 -4.18
C HIS A 56 -0.95 3.44 -4.46
N VAL A 57 0.32 3.20 -4.11
CA VAL A 57 1.43 4.14 -4.40
C VAL A 57 1.69 4.25 -5.91
N ASP A 58 1.80 3.11 -6.60
CA ASP A 58 2.30 3.05 -7.97
C ASP A 58 1.21 3.40 -9.00
N THR A 59 -0.06 3.05 -8.71
CA THR A 59 -1.16 3.14 -9.68
C THR A 59 -2.28 4.06 -9.24
N ALA A 60 -2.82 3.89 -8.02
CA ALA A 60 -4.03 4.59 -7.62
C ALA A 60 -3.76 6.04 -7.19
N GLN A 61 -2.61 6.29 -6.56
CA GLN A 61 -2.15 7.59 -6.09
C GLN A 61 -3.28 8.37 -5.39
N ARG A 62 -3.53 9.61 -5.82
CA ARG A 62 -4.59 10.47 -5.28
C ARG A 62 -6.01 10.04 -5.65
N PHE A 63 -6.19 9.13 -6.61
CA PHE A 63 -7.52 8.77 -7.14
C PHE A 63 -8.29 7.82 -6.21
N LYS A 64 -7.61 7.12 -5.30
CA LYS A 64 -8.25 6.22 -4.32
C LYS A 64 -7.90 6.58 -2.88
N THR A 65 -8.01 7.85 -2.50
CA THR A 65 -7.78 8.25 -1.10
C THR A 65 -9.08 8.21 -0.29
N PRO A 66 -9.08 7.60 0.92
CA PRO A 66 -7.95 6.96 1.60
C PRO A 66 -7.54 5.62 0.98
N TRP A 67 -6.25 5.29 1.08
CA TRP A 67 -5.72 3.98 0.73
C TRP A 67 -6.14 2.97 1.78
N ASN A 68 -7.05 2.08 1.41
CA ASN A 68 -7.57 1.03 2.29
C ASN A 68 -6.73 -0.24 2.09
N LEU A 69 -6.10 -0.71 3.18
CA LEU A 69 -5.41 -1.99 3.26
C LEU A 69 -6.24 -2.97 4.07
N GLU A 70 -6.60 -4.09 3.48
CA GLU A 70 -7.54 -5.05 4.01
C GLU A 70 -6.80 -6.33 4.46
N PRO A 71 -6.58 -6.54 5.78
CA PRO A 71 -5.70 -7.61 6.29
C PRO A 71 -6.18 -9.04 6.02
N HIS A 72 -7.46 -9.20 5.65
CA HIS A 72 -8.10 -10.48 5.40
C HIS A 72 -8.03 -10.91 3.92
N ARG A 73 -7.58 -10.02 3.01
CA ARG A 73 -7.44 -10.36 1.59
C ARG A 73 -6.33 -11.37 1.36
N PRO A 74 -6.44 -12.26 0.37
CA PRO A 74 -5.38 -13.21 0.05
C PRO A 74 -4.15 -12.48 -0.51
N ASN A 75 -2.98 -13.13 -0.42
CA ASN A 75 -1.80 -12.66 -1.13
C ASN A 75 -1.77 -13.33 -2.52
N VAL A 76 -2.14 -12.59 -3.56
CA VAL A 76 -2.19 -13.07 -4.95
C VAL A 76 -0.99 -12.61 -5.79
N GLY A 77 -0.01 -11.96 -5.15
CA GLY A 77 1.11 -11.30 -5.83
C GLY A 77 0.73 -9.95 -6.46
N TYR A 78 1.74 -9.10 -6.65
CA TYR A 78 1.55 -7.70 -7.05
C TYR A 78 0.80 -7.53 -8.38
N THR A 79 1.18 -8.27 -9.43
CA THR A 79 0.54 -8.16 -10.75
C THR A 79 -0.96 -8.43 -10.69
N GLN A 80 -1.38 -9.43 -9.91
CA GLN A 80 -2.80 -9.74 -9.77
C GLN A 80 -3.51 -8.73 -8.87
N THR A 81 -2.83 -8.18 -7.85
CA THR A 81 -3.33 -7.07 -7.05
C THR A 81 -3.64 -5.84 -7.90
N VAL A 82 -2.75 -5.46 -8.83
CA VAL A 82 -2.99 -4.36 -9.77
C VAL A 82 -4.18 -4.64 -10.68
N LYS A 83 -4.27 -5.85 -11.27
CA LYS A 83 -5.40 -6.27 -12.11
C LYS A 83 -6.75 -6.23 -11.38
N LYS A 84 -6.73 -6.42 -10.05
CA LYS A 84 -7.91 -6.36 -9.17
C LYS A 84 -8.07 -4.99 -8.49
N LEU A 85 -7.51 -3.93 -9.08
CA LEU A 85 -7.68 -2.55 -8.63
C LEU A 85 -7.23 -2.30 -7.19
N CYS A 86 -6.09 -2.91 -6.84
CA CYS A 86 -5.35 -2.80 -5.58
C CYS A 86 -5.86 -3.58 -4.38
N ASN A 87 -7.11 -4.06 -4.35
CA ASN A 87 -7.68 -4.80 -3.21
C ASN A 87 -8.41 -6.08 -3.70
N PRO A 88 -7.66 -7.14 -4.09
CA PRO A 88 -8.20 -8.40 -4.61
C PRO A 88 -9.07 -9.17 -3.61
#